data_AF-A0A0C2I982-F1
#
_entry.id   AF-A0A0C2I982-F1
#
_cell.length_a   1.000
_cell.length_b   1.000
_cell.length_c   1.000
_cell.angle_alpha   90.00
_cell.angle_beta   90.00
_cell.angle_gamma   90.00
#
_symmetry.space_group_name_H-M   'P 1'
#
loop_
_entity.id
_entity.type
_entity.pdbx_description
1 polymer ?
#
loop_
_entity_poly.entity_id
_entity_poly.type
_entity_poly.pdbx_seq_one_letter_code
_entity_poly.pdbx_strand_id
1 'polypeptide(L)'
;MLREACKKKSLNSHDFVLINDTTGTLLCGVINRTGTNACYIEKISDVKSIKGQTNYESVIINAELGSFGEHHELDPYSTEFDSLVDKQSINSGQQTFEKMISGMNLGENVLIVIIRASDRGILFIRGTPKEMKEKSSFLTSIMSNVYFKAVFIQNFQA
;
A
#
# COMPACT_ATOMS: atom_id res chain seq x y z
N MET A 1 14.41 -24.00 -1.54
CA MET A 1 14.81 -22.67 -2.06
C MET A 1 15.80 -21.89 -1.17
N LEU A 2 15.50 -21.41 0.06
CA LEU A 2 16.53 -20.69 0.86
C LEU A 2 17.56 -21.63 1.52
N ARG A 3 17.11 -22.67 2.23
CA ARG A 3 17.99 -23.66 2.89
C ARG A 3 18.97 -24.32 1.91
N GLU A 4 18.50 -24.64 0.71
CA GLU A 4 19.32 -25.20 -0.36
C GLU A 4 20.35 -24.19 -0.89
N ALA A 5 19.98 -22.91 -1.01
CA ALA A 5 20.92 -21.85 -1.40
C ALA A 5 22.01 -21.64 -0.33
N CYS A 6 21.65 -21.67 0.96
CA CYS A 6 22.61 -21.62 2.06
C CYS A 6 23.57 -22.83 2.03
N LYS A 7 23.04 -24.04 1.82
CA LYS A 7 23.86 -25.25 1.65
C LYS A 7 24.84 -25.15 0.47
N LYS A 8 24.38 -24.67 -0.69
CA LYS A 8 25.23 -24.44 -1.87
C LYS A 8 26.35 -23.41 -1.62
N LYS A 9 26.17 -22.53 -0.64
CA LYS A 9 27.14 -21.50 -0.25
C LYS A 9 27.95 -21.86 1.00
N SER A 10 27.84 -23.11 1.49
CA SER A 10 28.51 -23.56 2.73
C SER A 10 28.18 -22.69 3.95
N LEU A 11 26.98 -22.10 3.98
CA LEU A 11 26.50 -21.31 5.12
C LEU A 11 25.86 -22.24 6.16
N ASN A 12 26.37 -22.21 7.38
CA ASN A 12 26.01 -23.14 8.45
C ASN A 12 24.81 -22.65 9.29
N SER A 13 23.68 -22.41 8.63
CA SER A 13 22.44 -21.97 9.29
C SER A 13 21.43 -23.11 9.35
N HIS A 14 21.00 -23.47 10.57
CA HIS A 14 20.10 -24.59 10.81
C HIS A 14 18.68 -24.13 11.17
N ASP A 15 18.58 -23.04 11.92
CA ASP A 15 17.32 -22.47 12.36
C ASP A 15 16.93 -21.29 11.47
N PHE A 16 15.69 -21.32 10.96
CA PHE A 16 15.13 -20.26 10.15
C PHE A 16 13.76 -19.93 10.70
N VAL A 17 13.54 -18.65 10.96
CA VAL A 17 12.22 -18.10 11.26
C VAL A 17 11.85 -17.22 10.07
N LEU A 18 10.71 -17.50 9.45
CA LEU A 18 10.12 -16.63 8.45
C LEU A 18 9.09 -15.76 9.15
N ILE A 19 9.29 -14.44 9.11
CA ILE A 19 8.38 -13.47 9.70
C ILE A 19 7.95 -12.47 8.62
N ASN A 20 6.72 -11.98 8.74
CA ASN A 20 6.25 -10.82 7.99
C ASN A 20 6.93 -9.55 8.57
N ASP A 21 7.18 -8.56 7.72
CA ASP A 21 7.84 -7.30 8.10
C ASP A 21 7.05 -6.51 9.17
N THR A 22 5.72 -6.49 9.06
CA THR A 22 4.79 -5.86 10.00
C THR A 22 4.84 -6.59 11.34
N THR A 23 4.92 -7.92 11.33
CA THR A 23 5.15 -8.74 12.54
C THR A 23 6.51 -8.48 13.18
N GLY A 24 7.56 -8.28 12.38
CA GLY A 24 8.90 -7.98 12.89
C GLY A 24 9.09 -6.56 13.41
N THR A 25 8.28 -5.60 12.94
CA THR A 25 8.42 -4.16 13.24
C THR A 25 7.96 -3.81 14.66
N LEU A 26 6.91 -4.45 15.16
CA LEU A 26 6.44 -4.32 16.54
C LEU A 26 5.35 -5.36 16.71
N LEU A 27 5.40 -6.18 17.76
CA LEU A 27 4.43 -7.27 18.01
C LEU A 27 2.94 -6.84 18.01
N CYS A 28 2.64 -5.54 17.96
CA CYS A 28 1.38 -4.93 17.51
C CYS A 28 1.72 -3.67 16.69
N GLY A 29 1.61 -3.70 15.36
CA GLY A 29 2.13 -2.63 14.51
C GLY A 29 1.33 -2.42 13.24
N VAL A 30 1.31 -1.18 12.76
CA VAL A 30 0.79 -0.79 11.44
C VAL A 30 1.96 -0.30 10.60
N ILE A 31 2.12 -0.82 9.40
CA ILE A 31 3.01 -0.28 8.39
C ILE A 31 2.15 0.47 7.38
N ASN A 32 2.45 1.74 7.16
CA ASN A 32 1.89 2.52 6.05
C ASN A 32 3.03 3.29 5.37
N ARG A 33 3.56 2.73 4.29
CA ARG A 33 4.63 3.32 3.47
C ARG A 33 4.32 3.06 1.99
N THR A 34 5.12 2.22 1.33
CA THR A 34 4.84 1.76 -0.04
C THR A 34 3.59 0.90 -0.07
N GLY A 35 3.51 -0.05 0.87
CA GLY A 35 2.31 -0.84 1.14
C GLY A 35 1.66 -0.47 2.46
N THR A 36 0.49 -1.04 2.73
CA THR A 36 -0.19 -0.91 4.02
C THR A 36 -0.57 -2.27 4.59
N ASN A 37 -0.16 -2.51 5.84
CA ASN A 37 -0.49 -3.73 6.55
C ASN A 37 -0.56 -3.48 8.07
N ALA A 38 -1.18 -4.40 8.80
CA ALA A 38 -1.20 -4.42 10.25
C ALA A 38 -0.99 -5.82 10.81
N CYS A 39 -0.40 -5.89 11.99
CA CYS A 39 -0.37 -7.08 12.81
C CYS A 39 -0.83 -6.76 14.23
N TYR A 40 -1.37 -7.75 14.92
CA TYR A 40 -1.81 -7.63 16.30
C TYR A 40 -1.71 -8.96 17.03
N ILE A 41 -1.73 -8.92 18.35
CA ILE A 41 -1.80 -10.12 19.20
C ILE A 41 -3.27 -10.48 19.40
N GLU A 42 -3.63 -11.71 19.08
CA GLU A 42 -4.95 -12.29 19.29
C GLU A 42 -4.88 -13.45 20.30
N LYS A 43 -5.95 -13.66 21.05
CA LYS A 43 -6.11 -14.84 21.90
C LYS A 43 -6.31 -16.06 21.02
N ILE A 44 -5.58 -17.14 21.33
CA ILE A 44 -5.73 -18.39 20.57
C ILE A 44 -7.16 -18.93 20.63
N SER A 45 -7.88 -18.69 21.74
CA SER A 45 -9.30 -19.07 21.87
C SER A 45 -10.21 -18.48 20.79
N ASP A 46 -9.83 -17.34 20.22
CA ASP A 46 -10.65 -16.57 19.29
C ASP A 46 -10.29 -16.90 17.82
N VAL A 47 -9.15 -17.59 17.60
CA VAL A 47 -8.65 -17.98 16.27
C VAL A 47 -9.12 -19.39 15.88
N LYS A 48 -10.26 -19.45 15.19
CA LYS A 48 -10.91 -20.71 14.79
C LYS A 48 -10.09 -21.61 13.85
N SER A 49 -9.08 -21.06 13.16
CA SER A 49 -8.26 -21.79 12.20
C SER A 49 -7.16 -22.62 12.84
N ILE A 50 -6.76 -22.31 14.08
CA ILE A 50 -5.75 -23.09 14.81
C ILE A 50 -6.42 -24.36 15.34
N LYS A 51 -5.99 -25.51 14.80
CA LYS A 51 -6.46 -26.83 15.22
C LYS A 51 -5.45 -27.48 16.15
N GLY A 52 -5.95 -28.12 17.22
CA GLY A 52 -5.13 -28.85 18.19
C GLY A 52 -4.90 -28.08 19.49
N GLN A 53 -4.38 -28.78 20.49
CA GLN A 53 -4.01 -28.16 21.76
C GLN A 53 -2.65 -27.47 21.60
N THR A 54 -2.56 -26.27 22.15
CA THR A 54 -1.34 -25.47 22.21
C THR A 54 -1.18 -24.95 23.64
N ASN A 55 0.06 -24.87 24.11
CA ASN A 55 0.39 -24.35 25.44
C ASN A 55 0.51 -22.82 25.47
N TYR A 56 0.27 -22.16 24.33
CA TYR A 56 0.32 -20.70 24.21
C TYR A 56 -1.08 -20.10 24.40
N GLU A 57 -1.15 -18.92 25.03
CA GLU A 57 -2.40 -18.19 25.26
C GLU A 57 -2.75 -17.23 24.11
N SER A 58 -1.75 -16.82 23.33
CA SER A 58 -1.89 -15.81 22.29
C SER A 58 -1.04 -16.13 21.07
N VAL A 59 -1.43 -15.55 19.94
CA VAL A 59 -0.78 -15.68 18.64
C VAL A 59 -0.74 -14.32 17.96
N ILE A 60 0.28 -14.06 17.15
CA ILE A 60 0.33 -12.85 16.34
C ILE A 60 -0.42 -13.11 15.05
N ILE A 61 -1.40 -12.27 14.76
CA ILE A 61 -2.12 -12.25 13.50
C ILE A 61 -1.48 -11.19 12.61
N ASN A 62 -0.97 -11.64 11.47
CA ASN A 62 -0.69 -10.76 10.35
C ASN A 62 -1.99 -10.62 9.54
N ALA A 63 -2.55 -9.42 9.50
CA ALA A 63 -3.88 -9.21 8.94
C ALA A 63 -3.87 -9.16 7.41
N GLU A 64 -2.72 -8.83 6.77
CA GLU A 64 -2.62 -8.57 5.33
C GLU A 64 -3.72 -7.62 4.84
N LEU A 65 -3.86 -6.47 5.52
CA LEU A 65 -4.97 -5.53 5.32
C LEU A 65 -5.14 -5.04 3.87
N GLY A 66 -4.08 -5.10 3.06
CA GLY A 66 -4.09 -4.59 1.70
C GLY A 66 -5.19 -5.18 0.82
N SER A 67 -5.56 -6.44 1.02
CA SER A 67 -6.60 -7.15 0.25
C SER A 67 -8.03 -6.84 0.69
N PHE A 68 -8.23 -6.06 1.76
CA PHE A 68 -9.57 -5.69 2.19
C PHE A 68 -10.29 -4.91 1.07
N GLY A 69 -11.54 -5.29 0.76
CA GLY A 69 -12.32 -4.70 -0.33
C GLY A 69 -12.25 -5.48 -1.66
N GLU A 70 -11.46 -6.54 -1.77
CA GLU A 70 -11.45 -7.43 -2.94
C GLU A 70 -12.77 -8.19 -3.16
N HIS A 71 -13.64 -8.28 -2.14
CA HIS A 71 -14.98 -8.85 -2.25
C HIS A 71 -16.08 -7.77 -2.14
N HIS A 72 -15.79 -6.57 -2.65
CA HIS A 72 -16.73 -5.45 -2.73
C HIS A 72 -17.11 -4.81 -1.39
N GLU A 73 -16.39 -5.11 -0.30
CA GLU A 73 -16.65 -4.51 1.02
C GLU A 73 -16.45 -2.98 1.03
N LEU A 74 -15.63 -2.47 0.11
CA LEU A 74 -15.28 -1.06 0.00
C LEU A 74 -16.00 -0.32 -1.14
N ASP A 75 -16.85 -0.99 -1.91
CA ASP A 75 -17.58 -0.38 -3.04
C ASP A 75 -18.34 0.91 -2.66
N PRO A 76 -19.01 1.01 -1.50
CA PRO A 76 -19.69 2.25 -1.09
C PRO A 76 -18.76 3.45 -0.87
N TYR A 77 -17.47 3.20 -0.67
CA TYR A 77 -16.44 4.20 -0.39
C TYR A 77 -15.47 4.42 -1.56
N SER A 78 -15.52 3.55 -2.57
CA SER A 78 -14.67 3.59 -3.75
C SER A 78 -15.17 4.64 -4.74
N THR A 79 -14.25 5.40 -5.31
CA THR A 79 -14.54 6.40 -6.34
C THR A 79 -14.18 5.90 -7.74
N GLU A 80 -14.56 6.67 -8.77
CA GLU A 80 -14.09 6.42 -10.13
C GLU A 80 -12.56 6.51 -10.26
N PHE A 81 -11.89 7.27 -9.39
CA PHE A 81 -10.45 7.44 -9.39
C PHE A 81 -9.74 6.20 -8.84
N ASP A 82 -10.21 5.66 -7.72
CA ASP A 82 -9.70 4.41 -7.15
C ASP A 82 -9.83 3.26 -8.15
N SER A 83 -10.97 3.19 -8.85
CA SER A 83 -11.22 2.22 -9.91
C SER A 83 -10.27 2.36 -11.09
N LEU A 84 -9.84 3.58 -11.45
CA LEU A 84 -8.88 3.82 -12.51
C LEU A 84 -7.46 3.40 -12.08
N VAL A 85 -7.06 3.75 -10.85
CA VAL A 85 -5.77 3.32 -10.28
C VAL A 85 -5.68 1.80 -10.24
N ASP A 86 -6.75 1.12 -9.79
CA ASP A 86 -6.77 -0.34 -9.76
C ASP A 86 -6.58 -0.96 -11.15
N LYS A 87 -7.37 -0.51 -12.14
CA LYS A 87 -7.32 -1.02 -13.53
C LYS A 87 -5.97 -0.80 -14.20
N GLN A 88 -5.26 0.27 -13.83
CA GLN A 88 -3.94 0.60 -14.38
C GLN A 88 -2.78 -0.03 -13.60
N SER A 89 -3.06 -0.67 -12.47
CA SER A 89 -2.08 -1.36 -11.65
C SER A 89 -1.69 -2.71 -12.26
N ILE A 90 -0.54 -3.24 -11.81
CA ILE A 90 -0.07 -4.58 -12.24
C ILE A 90 -1.02 -5.68 -11.70
N ASN A 91 -1.62 -5.43 -10.53
CA ASN A 91 -2.43 -6.41 -9.81
C ASN A 91 -3.90 -5.94 -9.78
N SER A 92 -4.55 -5.70 -10.93
CA SER A 92 -5.95 -5.23 -10.95
C SER A 92 -6.88 -6.21 -10.24
N GLY A 93 -7.80 -5.68 -9.44
CA GLY A 93 -8.72 -6.44 -8.58
C GLY A 93 -8.09 -7.00 -7.31
N GLN A 94 -6.82 -6.69 -7.02
CA GLN A 94 -6.12 -7.11 -5.80
C GLN A 94 -5.61 -5.90 -5.02
N GLN A 95 -5.30 -6.07 -3.74
CA GLN A 95 -4.72 -5.02 -2.89
C GLN A 95 -5.59 -3.75 -2.86
N THR A 96 -6.92 -3.91 -2.86
CA THR A 96 -7.90 -2.80 -2.96
C THR A 96 -7.68 -1.74 -1.90
N PHE A 97 -7.67 -2.13 -0.62
CA PHE A 97 -7.46 -1.19 0.48
C PHE A 97 -6.09 -0.52 0.40
N GLU A 98 -5.03 -1.28 0.09
CA GLU A 98 -3.68 -0.74 -0.07
C GLU A 98 -3.62 0.33 -1.17
N LYS A 99 -4.32 0.14 -2.29
CA LYS A 99 -4.37 1.15 -3.37
C LYS A 99 -5.10 2.43 -2.99
N MET A 100 -6.05 2.35 -2.07
CA MET A 100 -6.77 3.52 -1.59
C MET A 100 -5.95 4.38 -0.63
N ILE A 101 -5.04 3.78 0.14
CA ILE A 101 -4.39 4.49 1.27
C ILE A 101 -2.86 4.54 1.23
N SER A 102 -2.21 3.66 0.48
CA SER A 102 -0.75 3.54 0.55
C SER A 102 -0.06 4.71 -0.15
N GLY A 103 1.13 5.04 0.34
CA GLY A 103 1.98 6.04 -0.28
C GLY A 103 2.45 5.67 -1.69
N MET A 104 2.34 4.43 -2.14
CA MET A 104 2.61 4.09 -3.55
C MET A 104 1.52 4.62 -4.48
N ASN A 105 0.26 4.59 -4.05
CA ASN A 105 -0.89 4.84 -4.92
C ASN A 105 -1.55 6.20 -4.68
N LEU A 106 -1.31 6.82 -3.52
CA LEU A 106 -1.91 8.11 -3.16
C LEU A 106 -1.56 9.22 -4.16
N GLY A 107 -0.30 9.25 -4.62
CA GLY A 107 0.15 10.19 -5.63
C GLY A 107 -0.57 10.05 -6.97
N GLU A 108 -0.78 8.81 -7.42
CA GLU A 108 -1.50 8.53 -8.66
C GLU A 108 -2.99 8.90 -8.55
N ASN A 109 -3.62 8.60 -7.41
CA ASN A 109 -5.00 9.01 -7.14
C ASN A 109 -5.18 10.52 -7.26
N VAL A 110 -4.30 11.31 -6.63
CA VAL A 110 -4.33 12.77 -6.73
C VAL A 110 -4.06 13.25 -8.15
N LEU A 111 -3.11 12.62 -8.86
CA LEU A 111 -2.80 12.98 -10.23
C LEU A 111 -4.00 12.83 -11.17
N ILE A 112 -4.73 11.73 -11.07
CA ILE A 112 -5.93 11.50 -11.89
C ILE A 112 -6.97 12.59 -11.61
N VAL A 113 -7.16 12.97 -10.34
CA VAL A 113 -8.07 14.07 -9.97
C VAL A 113 -7.63 15.41 -10.59
N ILE A 114 -6.33 15.72 -10.53
CA ILE A 114 -5.75 16.94 -11.13
C ILE A 114 -5.97 16.97 -12.65
N ILE A 115 -5.68 15.86 -13.34
CA ILE A 115 -5.89 15.73 -14.78
C ILE A 115 -7.39 15.93 -15.09
N ARG A 116 -8.28 15.29 -14.34
CA ARG A 116 -9.73 15.41 -14.55
C ARG A 116 -10.24 16.83 -14.34
N ALA A 117 -9.72 17.55 -13.36
CA ALA A 117 -10.05 18.95 -13.12
C ALA A 117 -9.51 19.87 -14.23
N SER A 118 -8.31 19.58 -14.74
CA SER A 118 -7.69 20.29 -15.86
C SER A 118 -8.46 20.10 -17.17
N ASP A 119 -8.86 18.87 -17.50
CA ASP A 119 -9.67 18.57 -18.68
C ASP A 119 -11.04 19.26 -18.64
N ARG A 120 -11.54 19.61 -17.46
CA ARG A 120 -12.76 20.41 -17.25
C ARG A 120 -12.52 21.92 -17.23
N GLY A 121 -11.28 22.37 -17.42
CA GLY A 121 -10.89 23.79 -17.38
C GLY A 121 -10.92 24.41 -15.99
N ILE A 122 -11.00 23.61 -14.92
CA ILE A 122 -10.99 24.09 -13.53
C ILE A 122 -9.56 24.42 -13.10
N LEU A 123 -8.60 23.56 -13.48
CA LEU A 123 -7.17 23.77 -13.28
C LEU A 123 -6.47 23.96 -14.64
N PHE A 124 -5.27 24.55 -14.62
CA PHE A 124 -4.41 24.75 -15.80
C PHE A 124 -5.16 25.22 -17.06
N ILE A 125 -5.41 26.53 -17.16
CA ILE A 125 -6.13 27.16 -18.29
C ILE A 125 -5.51 26.82 -19.67
N ARG A 126 -4.22 26.47 -19.71
CA ARG A 126 -3.49 26.07 -20.93
C ARG A 126 -3.34 24.54 -21.11
N GLY A 127 -4.03 23.76 -20.30
CA GLY A 127 -3.94 22.30 -20.24
C GLY A 127 -2.84 21.79 -19.30
N THR A 128 -2.93 20.51 -18.93
CA THR A 128 -1.95 19.85 -18.04
C THR A 128 -0.59 19.70 -18.73
N PRO A 129 0.53 20.02 -18.04
CA PRO A 129 1.89 19.72 -18.53
C PRO A 129 2.04 18.26 -18.96
N LYS A 130 2.84 18.00 -20.00
CA LYS A 130 2.97 16.65 -20.56
C LYS A 130 3.64 15.69 -19.58
N GLU A 131 4.62 16.19 -18.86
CA GLU A 131 5.42 15.50 -17.86
C GLU A 131 4.53 14.99 -16.70
N MET A 132 3.48 15.75 -16.38
CA MET A 132 2.51 15.38 -15.34
C MET A 132 1.57 14.26 -15.82
N LYS A 133 1.45 13.98 -17.12
CA LYS A 133 0.62 12.88 -17.62
C LYS A 133 1.33 11.52 -17.58
N GLU A 134 2.61 11.51 -17.23
CA GLU A 134 3.36 10.26 -17.09
C GLU A 134 2.96 9.55 -15.80
N LYS A 135 2.80 8.23 -15.89
CA LYS A 135 2.50 7.37 -14.74
C LYS A 135 3.57 7.54 -13.66
N SER A 136 3.16 7.62 -12.40
CA SER A 136 4.08 7.83 -11.27
C SER A 136 4.88 9.13 -11.30
N SER A 137 4.52 10.11 -12.13
CA SER A 137 5.13 11.45 -12.13
C SER A 137 4.80 12.23 -10.85
N PHE A 138 3.68 11.92 -10.22
CA PHE A 138 3.24 12.55 -8.99
C PHE A 138 3.56 11.68 -7.77
N LEU A 139 4.78 11.79 -7.26
CA LEU A 139 5.22 11.01 -6.11
C LEU A 139 4.57 11.51 -4.81
N THR A 140 4.38 10.61 -3.85
CA THR A 140 3.90 10.97 -2.50
C THR A 140 4.80 11.97 -1.77
N SER A 141 6.09 12.05 -2.12
CA SER A 141 6.97 13.13 -1.65
C SER A 141 6.49 14.51 -2.10
N ILE A 142 5.97 14.64 -3.31
CA ILE A 142 5.36 15.88 -3.81
C ILE A 142 4.14 16.21 -2.96
N MET A 143 3.29 15.23 -2.66
CA MET A 143 2.12 15.44 -1.78
C MET A 143 2.50 15.94 -0.38
N SER A 144 3.48 15.29 0.25
CA SER A 144 4.00 15.73 1.55
C SER A 144 4.52 17.16 1.49
N ASN A 145 5.13 17.54 0.36
CA ASN A 145 5.66 18.87 0.14
C ASN A 145 4.60 19.92 -0.19
N VAL A 146 3.42 19.57 -0.73
CA VAL A 146 2.32 20.52 -0.96
C VAL A 146 1.85 21.14 0.37
N TYR A 147 1.88 20.38 1.46
CA TYR A 147 1.60 20.90 2.80
C TYR A 147 2.60 21.99 3.22
N PHE A 148 3.83 21.92 2.71
CA PHE A 148 4.84 22.96 2.87
C PHE A 148 4.81 23.90 1.65
N LYS A 149 3.79 24.78 1.61
CA LYS A 149 3.41 25.84 0.63
C LYS A 149 4.41 26.29 -0.48
N ALA A 150 5.72 26.20 -0.29
CA ALA A 150 6.73 26.64 -1.25
C ALA A 150 7.01 25.66 -2.41
N VAL A 151 6.87 24.36 -2.22
CA VAL A 151 7.42 23.36 -3.16
C VAL A 151 6.56 23.15 -4.41
N PHE A 152 5.23 23.14 -4.27
CA PHE A 152 4.34 22.91 -5.41
C PHE A 152 4.43 24.03 -6.45
N ILE A 153 4.52 25.28 -5.96
CA ILE A 153 4.68 26.44 -6.84
C ILE A 153 6.04 26.39 -7.51
N GLN A 154 7.14 26.09 -6.80
CA GLN A 154 8.49 26.09 -7.37
C GLN A 154 8.74 25.01 -8.45
N ASN A 155 8.08 23.84 -8.35
CA ASN A 155 8.34 22.71 -9.26
C ASN A 155 7.48 22.71 -10.54
N PHE A 156 6.38 23.46 -10.59
CA PHE A 156 5.42 23.42 -11.69
C PHE A 156 5.06 24.81 -12.25
N GLN A 157 5.95 25.82 -12.11
CA GLN A 157 5.75 27.08 -12.83
C GLN A 157 5.97 26.85 -14.33
N ALA A 158 4.99 27.28 -15.13
CA ALA A 158 5.11 27.46 -16.57
C ALA A 158 5.77 28.80 -16.90
#